data_AF-A0A1I7UGM5-F1
#
_entry.id   AF-A0A1I7UGM5-F1
#
_cell.length_a   1.000
_cell.length_b   1.000
_cell.length_c   1.000
_cell.angle_alpha   90.00
_cell.angle_beta   90.00
_cell.angle_gamma   90.00
#
_symmetry.space_group_name_H-M   'P 1'
#
loop_
_entity.id
_entity.type
_entity.pdbx_description
1 polymer ?
#
loop_
_entity_poly.entity_id
_entity_poly.type
_entity_poly.pdbx_seq_one_letter_code
_entity_poly.pdbx_strand_id
1 'polypeptide(L)'
;MGNFEEAKKSEIELNDIDPKSFQHFIESIHGETEVKDETLNELLHLSDFFDSKAVFRRCEEFLLSNSRLSSEEKFRVAVRYKMSNLIEKCMCEMKTNDDIRRGVLSIVDDSASPVWKMLLIKSLSFERI
;
A
#
# COMPACT_ATOMS: atom_id res chain seq x y z
N MET A 1 14.30 -22.59 -7.43
CA MET A 1 13.07 -22.90 -6.68
C MET A 1 13.50 -23.52 -5.36
N GLY A 2 12.97 -23.05 -4.23
CA GLY A 2 13.37 -23.52 -2.91
C GLY A 2 12.82 -24.92 -2.61
N ASN A 3 13.62 -25.75 -1.93
CA ASN A 3 13.19 -27.07 -1.45
C ASN A 3 12.42 -26.91 -0.14
N PHE A 4 11.19 -26.41 -0.24
CA PHE A 4 10.28 -26.24 0.88
C PHE A 4 9.56 -27.57 1.17
N GLU A 5 9.45 -27.96 2.44
CA GLU A 5 8.77 -29.22 2.83
C GLU A 5 7.27 -29.16 2.53
N GLU A 6 6.71 -27.96 2.44
CA GLU A 6 5.35 -27.66 2.00
C GLU A 6 5.06 -28.23 0.61
N ALA A 7 6.06 -28.32 -0.29
CA ALA A 7 5.86 -28.83 -1.65
C ALA A 7 5.46 -30.32 -1.68
N LYS A 8 5.68 -31.07 -0.60
CA LYS A 8 5.31 -32.49 -0.48
C LYS A 8 3.97 -32.70 0.20
N LYS A 9 3.33 -31.65 0.72
CA LYS A 9 2.07 -31.73 1.46
C LYS A 9 0.89 -31.46 0.52
N SER A 10 -0.19 -32.23 0.64
CA SER A 10 -1.45 -31.96 -0.06
C SER A 10 -2.26 -30.85 0.59
N GLU A 11 -2.00 -30.56 1.87
CA GLU A 11 -2.67 -29.55 2.68
C GLU A 11 -1.62 -28.73 3.44
N ILE A 12 -1.84 -27.42 3.53
CA ILE A 12 -0.98 -26.48 4.24
C ILE A 12 -1.86 -25.73 5.23
N GLU A 13 -1.48 -25.79 6.50
CA GLU A 13 -2.11 -25.01 7.55
C GLU A 13 -1.57 -23.57 7.51
N LEU A 14 -2.48 -22.60 7.42
CA LEU A 14 -2.16 -21.18 7.45
C LEU A 14 -2.43 -20.65 8.86
N ASN A 15 -1.37 -20.47 9.64
CA ASN A 15 -1.46 -19.87 10.96
C ASN A 15 -1.55 -18.34 10.85
N ASP A 16 -2.23 -17.71 11.82
CA ASP A 16 -2.35 -16.25 11.96
C ASP A 16 -3.04 -15.52 10.79
N ILE A 17 -3.81 -16.23 9.97
CA ILE A 17 -4.63 -15.65 8.90
C ILE A 17 -6.11 -15.85 9.24
N ASP A 18 -6.87 -14.75 9.27
CA ASP A 18 -8.31 -14.83 9.40
C ASP A 18 -8.94 -15.49 8.15
N PRO A 19 -9.79 -16.53 8.32
CA PRO A 19 -10.38 -17.23 7.18
C PRO A 19 -11.21 -16.34 6.25
N LYS A 20 -11.88 -15.30 6.77
CA LYS A 20 -12.71 -14.40 5.97
C LYS A 20 -11.83 -13.45 5.15
N SER A 21 -10.77 -12.91 5.75
CA SER A 21 -9.76 -12.13 5.01
C SER A 21 -9.10 -12.96 3.91
N PHE A 22 -8.79 -14.24 4.18
CA PHE A 22 -8.24 -15.14 3.17
C PHE A 22 -9.22 -15.41 2.02
N GLN A 23 -10.49 -15.66 2.33
CA GLN A 23 -11.52 -15.83 1.31
C GLN A 23 -11.64 -14.60 0.40
N HIS A 24 -11.71 -13.40 0.98
CA HIS A 24 -11.75 -12.16 0.18
C HIS A 24 -10.51 -12.00 -0.71
N PHE A 25 -9.34 -12.40 -0.23
CA PHE A 25 -8.11 -12.36 -1.00
C PHE A 25 -8.14 -13.31 -2.19
N ILE A 26 -8.64 -14.54 -2.02
CA ILE A 26 -8.82 -15.50 -3.13
C ILE A 26 -9.84 -14.97 -4.14
N GLU A 27 -10.98 -14.46 -3.69
CA GLU A 27 -11.99 -13.84 -4.58
C GLU A 27 -11.39 -12.65 -5.35
N SER A 28 -10.56 -11.84 -4.68
CA SER A 28 -9.85 -10.71 -5.30
C SER A 28 -8.80 -11.17 -6.31
N ILE A 29 -8.17 -12.34 -6.14
CA ILE A 29 -7.28 -12.94 -7.15
C ILE A 29 -8.08 -13.28 -8.40
N HIS A 30 -9.23 -13.94 -8.24
CA HIS A 30 -10.11 -14.35 -9.33
C HIS A 30 -10.90 -13.19 -9.94
N GLY A 31 -10.89 -12.01 -9.30
CA GLY A 31 -11.60 -10.81 -9.77
C GLY A 31 -13.10 -10.88 -9.51
N GLU A 32 -13.52 -11.74 -8.59
CA GLU A 32 -14.93 -11.91 -8.19
C GLU A 32 -15.39 -10.82 -7.22
N THR A 33 -14.44 -10.18 -6.54
CA THR A 33 -14.72 -9.06 -5.62
C THR A 33 -13.90 -7.82 -5.97
N GLU A 34 -14.56 -6.67 -5.83
CA GLU A 34 -13.92 -5.37 -5.95
C GLU A 34 -13.19 -5.00 -4.65
N VAL A 35 -12.05 -4.33 -4.79
CA VAL A 35 -11.32 -3.73 -3.67
C VAL A 35 -12.14 -2.57 -3.10
N LYS A 36 -12.23 -2.50 -1.77
CA LYS A 36 -12.91 -1.41 -1.04
C LYS A 36 -11.98 -0.86 0.04
N ASP A 37 -12.27 0.34 0.53
CA ASP A 37 -11.45 0.97 1.57
C ASP A 37 -11.41 0.10 2.85
N GLU A 38 -12.50 -0.59 3.18
CA GLU A 38 -12.60 -1.45 4.38
C GLU A 38 -11.75 -2.73 4.26
N THR A 39 -11.57 -3.27 3.05
CA THR A 39 -10.82 -4.51 2.81
C THR A 39 -9.39 -4.26 2.35
N LEU A 40 -9.05 -3.03 1.99
CA LEU A 40 -7.78 -2.66 1.39
C LEU A 40 -6.58 -3.06 2.25
N ASN A 41 -6.61 -2.77 3.56
CA ASN A 41 -5.47 -3.05 4.43
C ASN A 41 -5.19 -4.55 4.56
N GLU A 42 -6.24 -5.37 4.66
CA GLU A 42 -6.14 -6.84 4.71
C GLU A 42 -5.62 -7.39 3.39
N LEU A 43 -6.16 -6.90 2.26
CA LEU A 43 -5.72 -7.33 0.93
C LEU A 43 -4.26 -6.97 0.67
N LEU A 44 -3.81 -5.78 1.08
CA LEU A 44 -2.41 -5.38 0.95
C LEU A 44 -1.49 -6.22 1.83
N HIS A 45 -1.90 -6.51 3.07
CA HIS A 45 -1.12 -7.35 3.97
C HIS A 45 -0.96 -8.78 3.40
N LEU A 46 -2.05 -9.39 2.93
CA LEU A 46 -2.02 -10.71 2.33
C LEU A 46 -1.28 -10.73 0.98
N SER A 47 -1.36 -9.64 0.22
CA SER A 47 -0.59 -9.50 -1.03
C SER A 47 0.91 -9.47 -0.76
N ASP A 48 1.35 -8.77 0.27
CA ASP A 48 2.76 -8.74 0.69
C ASP A 48 3.19 -10.10 1.25
N PHE A 49 2.35 -10.73 2.07
CA PHE A 49 2.63 -12.05 2.67
C PHE A 49 2.77 -13.17 1.61
N PHE A 50 1.87 -13.21 0.63
CA PHE A 50 1.86 -14.24 -0.43
C PHE A 50 2.57 -13.81 -1.73
N ASP A 51 3.24 -12.66 -1.77
CA ASP A 51 3.84 -12.07 -2.98
C ASP A 51 2.87 -11.99 -4.19
N SER A 52 1.61 -11.64 -3.93
CA SER A 52 0.56 -11.56 -4.95
C SER A 52 0.57 -10.20 -5.64
N LYS A 53 1.34 -10.11 -6.72
CA LYS A 53 1.43 -8.91 -7.58
C LYS A 53 0.08 -8.50 -8.18
N ALA A 54 -0.80 -9.47 -8.46
CA ALA A 54 -2.09 -9.20 -9.07
C ALA A 54 -3.02 -8.41 -8.13
N VAL A 55 -3.14 -8.86 -6.88
CA VAL A 55 -3.98 -8.18 -5.87
C VAL A 55 -3.33 -6.86 -5.44
N PHE A 56 -2.01 -6.85 -5.29
CA PHE A 56 -1.26 -5.61 -5.01
C PHE A 56 -1.55 -4.52 -6.04
N ARG A 57 -1.48 -4.86 -7.33
CA ARG A 57 -1.76 -3.93 -8.43
C ARG A 57 -3.22 -3.43 -8.40
N ARG A 58 -4.20 -4.32 -8.17
CA ARG A 58 -5.60 -3.92 -8.04
C ARG A 58 -5.82 -2.94 -6.89
N CYS A 59 -5.14 -3.15 -5.77
CA CYS A 59 -5.19 -2.24 -4.64
C CYS A 59 -4.57 -0.88 -4.96
N GLU A 60 -3.43 -0.84 -5.65
CA GLU A 60 -2.80 0.42 -6.09
C GLU A 60 -3.72 1.19 -7.07
N GLU A 61 -4.30 0.50 -8.07
CA GLU A 61 -5.24 1.10 -9.03
C GLU A 61 -6.49 1.66 -8.34
N PHE A 62 -7.02 0.93 -7.35
CA PHE A 62 -8.14 1.38 -6.53
C PHE A 62 -7.78 2.63 -5.71
N LEU A 63 -6.62 2.66 -5.06
CA LEU A 63 -6.12 3.81 -4.31
C LEU A 63 -5.96 5.06 -5.19
N LEU A 64 -5.47 4.87 -6.42
CA LEU A 64 -5.29 5.93 -7.40
C LEU A 64 -6.60 6.52 -7.90
N SER A 65 -7.68 5.72 -8.02
CA SER A 65 -8.86 6.12 -8.80
C SER A 65 -10.15 6.22 -8.00
N ASN A 66 -10.39 5.28 -7.08
CA ASN A 66 -11.72 5.02 -6.52
C ASN A 66 -11.79 5.16 -4.99
N SER A 67 -10.66 5.02 -4.29
CA SER A 67 -10.58 5.09 -2.84
C SER A 67 -10.99 6.46 -2.29
N ARG A 68 -11.74 6.46 -1.18
CA ARG A 68 -12.18 7.65 -0.45
C ARG A 68 -11.28 8.01 0.73
N LEU A 69 -10.18 7.28 0.92
CA LEU A 69 -9.17 7.60 1.93
C LEU A 69 -8.63 9.02 1.76
N SER A 70 -8.24 9.64 2.86
CA SER A 70 -7.63 10.97 2.83
C SER A 70 -6.28 10.92 2.10
N SER A 71 -5.79 12.07 1.63
CA SER A 71 -4.47 12.15 0.97
C SER A 71 -3.34 11.67 1.88
N GLU A 72 -3.43 11.94 3.19
CA GLU A 72 -2.47 11.50 4.20
C GLU A 72 -2.48 9.98 4.38
N GLU A 73 -3.67 9.37 4.38
CA GLU A 73 -3.84 7.93 4.49
C GLU A 73 -3.33 7.21 3.25
N LYS A 74 -3.67 7.71 2.05
CA LYS A 74 -3.15 7.19 0.78
C LYS A 74 -1.63 7.26 0.75
N PHE A 75 -1.06 8.40 1.16
CA PHE A 75 0.38 8.57 1.22
C PHE A 75 1.04 7.61 2.20
N ARG A 76 0.47 7.43 3.40
CA ARG A 76 0.96 6.46 4.40
C ARG A 76 0.95 5.03 3.84
N VAL A 77 -0.16 4.60 3.23
CA VAL A 77 -0.27 3.27 2.61
C VAL A 77 0.76 3.12 1.49
N ALA A 78 0.91 4.14 0.66
CA ALA A 78 1.86 4.14 -0.46
C ALA A 78 3.31 3.98 0.01
N VAL A 79 3.69 4.67 1.09
CA VAL A 79 5.03 4.56 1.68
C VAL A 79 5.24 3.18 2.30
N ARG A 80 4.31 2.71 3.13
CA ARG A 80 4.41 1.41 3.82
C ARG A 80 4.59 0.25 2.84
N TYR A 81 3.80 0.24 1.76
CA TYR A 81 3.82 -0.81 0.75
C TYR A 81 4.68 -0.48 -0.48
N LYS A 82 5.44 0.63 -0.44
CA LYS A 82 6.40 1.04 -1.49
C LYS A 82 5.77 1.19 -2.89
N MET A 83 4.57 1.74 -2.96
CA MET A 83 3.83 1.99 -4.21
C MET A 83 4.31 3.28 -4.89
N SER A 84 5.31 3.18 -5.77
CA SER A 84 5.96 4.35 -6.38
C SER A 84 4.98 5.27 -7.13
N ASN A 85 4.01 4.73 -7.88
CA ASN A 85 3.07 5.54 -8.65
C ASN A 85 2.15 6.35 -7.72
N LEU A 86 1.68 5.72 -6.64
CA LEU A 86 0.84 6.39 -5.66
C LEU A 86 1.62 7.44 -4.85
N ILE A 87 2.89 7.15 -4.49
CA ILE A 87 3.79 8.12 -3.86
C ILE A 87 3.94 9.36 -4.76
N GLU A 88 4.24 9.17 -6.04
CA GLU A 88 4.41 10.28 -7.00
C GLU A 88 3.12 11.10 -7.15
N LYS A 89 1.96 10.44 -7.23
CA LYS A 89 0.67 11.12 -7.28
C LYS A 89 0.43 11.98 -6.04
N CYS A 90 0.58 11.40 -4.84
CA CYS A 90 0.42 12.12 -3.58
C CYS A 90 1.39 13.31 -3.49
N MET A 91 2.66 13.13 -3.88
CA MET A 91 3.65 14.20 -3.94
C MET A 91 3.27 15.31 -4.90
N CYS A 92 2.71 14.99 -6.07
CA CYS A 92 2.22 15.97 -7.01
C CYS A 92 1.05 16.78 -6.44
N GLU A 93 0.18 16.15 -5.67
CA GLU A 93 -1.00 16.77 -5.04
C GLU A 93 -0.68 17.64 -3.83
N MET A 94 0.48 17.47 -3.17
CA MET A 94 0.97 18.38 -2.14
C MET A 94 1.32 19.75 -2.76
N LYS A 95 0.53 20.79 -2.44
CA LYS A 95 0.65 22.16 -3.00
C LYS A 95 1.03 23.21 -1.97
N THR A 96 1.04 22.88 -0.68
CA THR A 96 1.32 23.82 0.40
C THR A 96 2.29 23.22 1.41
N ASN A 97 2.91 24.08 2.23
CA ASN A 97 3.73 23.64 3.36
C ASN A 97 2.92 22.81 4.37
N ASP A 98 1.62 23.10 4.53
CA ASP A 98 0.75 22.32 5.41
C ASP A 98 0.52 20.91 4.86
N ASP A 99 0.34 20.74 3.54
CA ASP A 99 0.23 19.41 2.92
C ASP A 99 1.49 18.56 3.16
N ILE A 100 2.67 19.17 3.02
CA ILE A 100 3.94 18.49 3.30
C ILE A 100 4.03 18.11 4.78
N ARG A 101 3.67 19.02 5.67
CA ARG A 101 3.66 18.75 7.12
C ARG A 101 2.74 17.57 7.44
N ARG A 102 1.53 17.54 6.91
CA ARG A 102 0.58 16.43 7.12
C ARG A 102 1.10 15.11 6.54
N GLY A 103 1.72 15.16 5.35
CA GLY A 103 2.39 14.00 4.74
C GLY A 103 3.55 13.45 5.58
N VAL A 104 4.41 14.31 6.11
CA VAL A 104 5.50 13.93 7.03
C VAL A 104 4.95 13.26 8.29
N LEU A 105 3.91 13.85 8.89
CA LEU A 105 3.29 13.30 10.10
C LEU A 105 2.62 11.94 9.85
N SER A 106 2.12 11.69 8.64
CA SER A 106 1.45 10.42 8.32
C SER A 106 2.42 9.24 8.14
N ILE A 107 3.72 9.49 7.99
CA ILE A 107 4.75 8.46 7.75
C ILE A 107 5.86 8.45 8.82
N VAL A 108 5.64 9.07 9.98
CA VAL A 108 6.70 9.26 10.99
C VAL A 108 7.32 7.94 11.47
N ASP A 109 6.53 6.86 11.46
CA ASP A 109 6.96 5.52 11.85
C ASP A 109 7.77 4.80 10.74
N ASP A 110 7.71 5.29 9.50
CA ASP A 110 8.38 4.74 8.31
C ASP A 110 9.73 5.44 8.04
N SER A 111 10.54 5.62 9.09
CA SER A 111 11.78 6.39 9.08
C SER A 111 12.86 5.90 8.08
N ALA A 112 12.83 4.62 7.69
CA ALA A 112 13.77 4.04 6.72
C ALA A 112 13.37 4.26 5.25
N SER A 113 12.22 4.88 4.99
CA SER A 113 11.69 5.06 3.63
C SER A 113 12.56 6.00 2.77
N PRO A 114 12.84 5.68 1.49
CA PRO A 114 13.57 6.59 0.59
C PRO A 114 12.79 7.89 0.29
N VAL A 115 11.51 7.95 0.69
CA VAL A 115 10.59 9.05 0.46
C VAL A 115 11.00 10.33 1.19
N TRP A 116 11.80 10.25 2.26
CA TRP A 116 12.31 11.43 2.97
C TRP A 116 13.10 12.39 2.08
N LYS A 117 13.90 11.86 1.14
CA LYS A 117 14.63 12.68 0.16
C LYS A 117 13.65 13.43 -0.77
N MET A 118 12.57 12.76 -1.17
CA MET A 118 11.55 13.37 -2.03
C MET A 118 10.79 14.48 -1.29
N LEU A 119 10.42 14.24 -0.02
CA LEU A 119 9.76 15.24 0.83
C LEU A 119 10.63 16.47 1.03
N LEU A 120 11.93 16.29 1.28
CA LEU A 120 12.87 17.40 1.43
C LEU A 120 13.00 18.22 0.14
N ILE A 121 13.16 17.57 -1.02
CA ILE A 121 13.22 18.28 -2.30
C ILE A 121 11.90 19.03 -2.55
N LYS A 122 10.77 18.40 -2.22
CA LYS A 122 9.44 19.00 -2.36
C LYS A 122 9.29 20.23 -1.47
N SER A 123 9.72 20.18 -0.19
CA SER A 123 9.64 21.34 0.71
C SER A 123 10.48 22.52 0.23
N LEU A 124 11.70 22.27 -0.24
CA LEU A 124 12.59 23.29 -0.79
C LEU A 124 12.03 23.96 -2.06
N SER A 125 11.14 23.29 -2.79
CA SER A 125 10.50 23.88 -3.96
C SER A 125 9.54 25.03 -3.63
N PHE A 126 9.08 25.13 -2.38
CA PHE A 126 8.19 26.20 -1.90
C PHE A 126 8.93 27.42 -1.34
N GLU A 127 10.25 27.34 -1.13
CA GLU A 127 11.06 28.43 -0.57
C GLU A 127 11.50 29.49 -1.60
N ARG A 128 11.11 29.35 -2.88
CA ARG A 128 11.38 30.34 -3.93
C ARG A 128 10.17 31.25 -4.15
N ILE A 129 9.94 32.20 -3.23
CA ILE A 129 9.15 33.43 -3.46
C ILE A 129 9.91 34.60 -2.83
#